data_AF-A0A2A9P243-F1
#
_entry.id   AF-A0A2A9P243-F1
#
_cell.length_a   1.000
_cell.length_b   1.000
_cell.length_c   1.000
_cell.angle_alpha   90.00
_cell.angle_beta   90.00
_cell.angle_gamma   90.00
#
_symmetry.space_group_name_H-M   'P 1'
#
loop_
_entity.id
_entity.type
_entity.pdbx_description
1 polymer ?
#
loop_
_entity_poly.entity_id
_entity_poly.type
_entity_poly.pdbx_seq_one_letter_code
_entity_poly.pdbx_strand_id
1 'polypeptide(L)'
;MSAAWMERWERLTREARTRRPRRDPVPADMLSPVNATKAALRPHEGLYKHESAALIQLRTGKIGLNEFLFQRGVPEVPSPLCRCGEGRETVSHIFLSCPLIRIASEQLTPRPRTVLDLAISLGHRMRAGAFVRWFLTHRPIPHFVLATSLAREWLNGDPDTTRSRPAHPTCE
;
A
#
# COMPACT_ATOMS: atom_id res chain seq x y z
N MET A 1 14.07 25.50 15.46
CA MET A 1 14.33 25.04 14.07
C MET A 1 15.36 25.96 13.45
N SER A 2 16.45 25.45 12.84
CA SER A 2 17.57 26.27 12.37
C SER A 2 17.27 27.04 11.07
N ALA A 3 17.83 28.24 10.90
CA ALA A 3 17.69 29.05 9.67
C ALA A 3 18.11 28.27 8.39
N ALA A 4 19.20 27.51 8.46
CA ALA A 4 19.69 26.66 7.38
C ALA A 4 18.73 25.50 6.97
N TRP A 5 17.76 25.19 7.83
CA TRP A 5 16.71 24.21 7.52
C TRP A 5 15.57 24.88 6.75
N MET A 6 15.14 26.08 7.18
CA MET A 6 14.07 26.82 6.52
C MET A 6 14.45 27.24 5.10
N GLU A 7 15.67 27.75 4.91
CA GLU A 7 16.17 28.14 3.58
C GLU A 7 16.23 26.93 2.61
N ARG A 8 16.65 25.77 3.13
CA ARG A 8 16.68 24.51 2.37
C ARG A 8 15.28 24.04 2.02
N TRP A 9 14.33 24.14 2.96
CA TRP A 9 12.93 23.79 2.78
C TRP A 9 12.26 24.67 1.72
N GLU A 10 12.50 25.98 1.75
CA GLU A 10 11.99 26.93 0.77
C GLU A 10 12.52 26.65 -0.64
N ARG A 11 13.84 26.39 -0.77
CA ARG A 11 14.45 26.04 -2.06
C ARG A 11 13.83 24.78 -2.66
N LEU A 12 13.71 23.70 -1.88
CA LEU A 12 13.10 22.44 -2.33
C LEU A 12 11.63 22.61 -2.68
N THR A 13 10.88 23.42 -1.93
CA THR A 13 9.48 23.71 -2.19
C THR A 13 9.32 24.47 -3.52
N ARG A 14 10.20 25.43 -3.79
CA ARG A 14 10.21 26.19 -5.06
C ARG A 14 10.53 25.28 -6.25
N GLU A 15 11.54 24.43 -6.14
CA GLU A 15 11.89 23.44 -7.17
C GLU A 15 10.77 22.41 -7.41
N ALA A 16 10.04 22.01 -6.36
CA ALA A 16 8.90 21.11 -6.51
C ALA A 16 7.73 21.78 -7.27
N ARG A 17 7.47 23.07 -7.00
CA ARG A 17 6.43 23.86 -7.69
C ARG A 17 6.73 24.03 -9.18
N THR A 18 7.99 24.27 -9.57
CA THR A 18 8.36 24.38 -11.00
C THR A 18 8.15 23.07 -11.76
N ARG A 19 8.35 21.92 -11.10
CA ARG A 19 8.13 20.59 -11.70
C ARG A 19 6.65 20.20 -11.84
N ARG A 20 5.75 20.80 -11.05
CA ARG A 20 4.29 20.54 -11.09
C ARG A 20 3.50 21.86 -10.97
N PRO A 21 3.37 22.64 -12.06
CA PRO A 21 2.71 23.94 -12.03
C PRO A 21 1.18 23.87 -11.83
N ARG A 22 0.58 22.67 -11.82
CA ARG A 22 -0.88 22.47 -11.83
C ARG A 22 -1.57 22.51 -10.46
N ARG A 23 -0.85 22.72 -9.35
CA ARG A 23 -1.47 22.80 -8.02
C ARG A 23 -0.58 23.56 -7.04
N ASP A 24 -1.13 24.60 -6.43
CA ASP A 24 -0.52 25.17 -5.23
C ASP A 24 -0.53 24.10 -4.12
N PRO A 25 0.62 23.82 -3.48
CA PRO A 25 0.65 22.90 -2.35
C PRO A 25 -0.12 23.53 -1.18
N VAL A 26 -1.32 23.03 -0.95
CA VAL A 26 -2.12 23.34 0.24
C VAL A 26 -1.55 22.56 1.42
N PRO A 27 -1.31 23.20 2.57
CA PRO A 27 -0.92 22.51 3.80
C PRO A 27 -1.89 21.36 4.12
N ALA A 28 -1.37 20.22 4.60
CA ALA A 28 -2.16 19.00 4.78
C ALA A 28 -3.31 19.16 5.79
N ASP A 29 -3.14 20.06 6.75
CA ASP A 29 -4.10 20.51 7.76
C ASP A 29 -5.19 21.45 7.19
N MET A 30 -4.90 22.15 6.10
CA MET A 30 -5.86 23.00 5.38
C MET A 30 -6.64 22.24 4.30
N LEU A 31 -6.22 21.01 3.98
CA LEU A 31 -7.06 20.09 3.24
C LEU A 31 -8.18 19.62 4.18
N SER A 32 -9.40 20.12 3.96
CA SER A 32 -10.58 19.61 4.67
C SER A 32 -10.57 18.07 4.67
N PRO A 33 -10.91 17.39 5.78
CA PRO A 33 -11.07 15.93 5.81
C PRO A 33 -11.94 15.40 4.66
N VAL A 34 -12.81 16.27 4.13
CA VAL A 34 -13.68 16.07 2.96
C VAL A 34 -12.91 15.75 1.66
N ASN A 35 -11.61 16.08 1.55
CA ASN A 35 -10.79 15.70 0.39
C ASN A 35 -10.38 14.22 0.42
N ALA A 36 -10.43 13.55 1.58
CA ALA A 36 -10.67 12.11 1.63
C ALA A 36 -12.18 11.92 1.40
N THR A 37 -12.62 12.05 0.16
CA THR A 37 -14.01 11.75 -0.19
C THR A 37 -14.35 10.38 0.40
N LYS A 38 -15.55 10.19 0.98
CA LYS A 38 -15.96 8.87 1.53
C LYS A 38 -15.61 7.72 0.57
N ALA A 39 -15.68 7.96 -0.74
CA ALA A 39 -15.23 7.07 -1.80
C ALA A 39 -13.76 6.60 -1.71
N ALA A 40 -12.81 7.46 -1.32
CA ALA A 40 -11.40 7.12 -1.14
C ALA A 40 -11.14 6.21 0.08
N LEU A 41 -12.00 6.30 1.10
CA LEU A 41 -11.93 5.47 2.32
C LEU A 41 -12.61 4.11 2.14
N ARG A 42 -13.60 3.99 1.24
CA ARG A 42 -14.33 2.73 0.98
C ARG A 42 -13.45 1.49 0.81
N PRO A 43 -12.30 1.52 0.09
CA PRO A 43 -11.43 0.35 -0.05
C PRO A 43 -10.79 -0.13 1.26
N HIS A 44 -10.78 0.70 2.30
CA HIS A 44 -10.19 0.44 3.60
C HIS A 44 -11.21 -0.06 4.64
N GLU A 45 -12.51 -0.03 4.31
CA GLU A 45 -13.57 -0.51 5.20
C GLU A 45 -13.35 -1.99 5.55
N GLY A 46 -13.30 -2.30 6.85
CA GLY A 46 -13.13 -3.67 7.34
C GLY A 46 -11.70 -4.23 7.27
N LEU A 47 -10.71 -3.42 6.87
CA LEU A 47 -9.30 -3.82 6.87
C LEU A 47 -8.61 -3.53 8.20
N TYR A 48 -7.73 -4.42 8.64
CA TYR A 48 -6.82 -4.12 9.73
C TYR A 48 -5.84 -3.00 9.34
N LYS A 49 -5.21 -2.37 10.34
CA LYS A 49 -4.25 -1.27 10.11
C LYS A 49 -3.12 -1.66 9.15
N HIS A 50 -2.57 -2.86 9.31
CA HIS A 50 -1.48 -3.35 8.46
C HIS A 50 -1.97 -3.67 7.04
N GLU A 51 -3.20 -4.17 6.88
CA GLU A 51 -3.82 -4.39 5.57
C GLU A 51 -4.10 -3.06 4.85
N SER A 52 -4.61 -2.05 5.56
CA SER A 52 -4.81 -0.71 5.00
C SER A 52 -3.50 -0.06 4.57
N ALA A 53 -2.43 -0.20 5.37
CA ALA A 53 -1.10 0.28 5.01
C ALA A 53 -0.57 -0.46 3.77
N ALA A 54 -0.71 -1.79 3.71
CA ALA A 54 -0.35 -2.58 2.55
C ALA A 54 -1.14 -2.16 1.30
N LEU A 55 -2.45 -1.89 1.43
CA LEU A 55 -3.28 -1.43 0.32
C LEU A 55 -2.77 -0.10 -0.28
N ILE A 56 -2.40 0.87 0.56
CA ILE A 56 -1.83 2.14 0.10
C ILE A 56 -0.53 1.88 -0.67
N GLN A 57 0.35 1.05 -0.12
CA GLN A 57 1.63 0.74 -0.75
C GLN A 57 1.46 -0.03 -2.07
N LEU A 58 0.50 -0.96 -2.14
CA LEU A 58 0.14 -1.67 -3.37
C LEU A 58 -0.39 -0.73 -4.45
N ARG A 59 -1.30 0.17 -4.10
CA ARG A 59 -1.90 1.14 -5.04
C ARG A 59 -0.89 2.15 -5.58
N THR A 60 0.08 2.54 -4.76
CA THR A 60 1.11 3.53 -5.13
C THR A 60 2.36 2.89 -5.75
N GLY A 61 2.51 1.57 -5.62
CA GLY A 61 3.74 0.85 -5.96
C GLY A 61 4.93 1.21 -5.06
N LYS A 62 4.69 1.95 -3.96
CA LYS A 62 5.72 2.35 -2.98
C LYS A 62 5.76 1.32 -1.85
N ILE A 63 6.12 0.11 -2.24
CA ILE A 63 6.11 -1.08 -1.41
C ILE A 63 7.48 -1.75 -1.44
N GLY A 64 7.83 -2.56 -0.45
CA GLY A 64 9.12 -3.25 -0.34
C GLY A 64 9.36 -4.36 -1.37
N LEU A 65 9.13 -4.10 -2.65
CA LEU A 65 9.51 -4.94 -3.79
C LEU A 65 10.78 -4.39 -4.45
N ASN A 66 11.53 -5.24 -5.13
CA ASN A 66 12.87 -4.92 -5.64
C ASN A 66 12.89 -3.70 -6.56
N GLU A 67 11.90 -3.50 -7.44
CA GLU A 67 11.87 -2.31 -8.31
C GLU A 67 11.92 -1.02 -7.50
N PHE A 68 11.07 -0.91 -6.47
CA PHE A 68 11.02 0.30 -5.65
C PHE A 68 12.27 0.46 -4.78
N LEU A 69 12.72 -0.62 -4.14
CA LEU A 69 13.89 -0.58 -3.27
C LEU A 69 15.17 -0.24 -4.06
N PHE A 70 15.34 -0.83 -5.24
CA PHE A 70 16.43 -0.50 -6.16
C PHE A 70 16.37 0.96 -6.61
N GLN A 71 15.19 1.47 -6.98
CA GLN A 71 15.00 2.90 -7.31
C GLN A 71 15.31 3.86 -6.15
N ARG A 72 15.35 3.38 -4.90
CA ARG A 72 15.73 4.17 -3.72
C ARG A 72 17.19 3.96 -3.30
N GLY A 73 17.94 3.09 -3.97
CA GLY A 73 19.34 2.83 -3.69
C GLY A 73 19.56 2.03 -2.39
N VAL A 74 18.64 1.12 -2.05
CA VAL A 74 18.81 0.24 -0.88
C VAL A 74 19.99 -0.71 -1.13
N PRO A 75 21.07 -0.67 -0.33
CA PRO A 75 22.29 -1.43 -0.61
C PRO A 75 22.10 -2.95 -0.75
N GLU A 76 21.16 -3.51 0.00
CA GLU A 76 20.85 -4.94 0.03
C GLU A 76 20.04 -5.40 -1.20
N VAL A 77 19.59 -4.47 -2.06
CA VAL A 77 18.81 -4.75 -3.26
C VAL A 77 19.61 -4.33 -4.49
N PRO A 78 20.48 -5.19 -5.02
CA PRO A 78 21.40 -4.84 -6.11
C PRO A 78 20.74 -4.82 -7.50
N SER A 79 19.49 -5.30 -7.61
CA SER A 79 18.79 -5.41 -8.88
C SER A 79 17.28 -5.18 -8.70
N PRO A 80 16.61 -4.54 -9.66
CA PRO A 80 15.15 -4.39 -9.65
C PRO A 80 14.39 -5.66 -10.03
N LEU A 81 15.10 -6.70 -10.48
CA LEU A 81 14.49 -7.89 -11.04
C LEU A 81 13.78 -8.73 -9.98
N CYS A 82 12.67 -9.33 -10.38
CA CYS A 82 12.02 -10.37 -9.62
C CYS A 82 12.87 -11.64 -9.64
N ARG A 83 12.84 -12.41 -8.55
CA ARG A 83 13.55 -13.70 -8.46
C ARG A 83 13.09 -14.72 -9.50
N CYS A 84 11.93 -14.51 -10.13
CA CYS A 84 11.47 -15.36 -11.22
C CYS A 84 12.25 -15.17 -12.53
N GLY A 85 13.03 -14.08 -12.68
CA GLY A 85 13.78 -13.77 -13.90
C GLY A 85 12.99 -13.07 -15.01
N GLU A 86 11.65 -13.12 -15.00
CA GLU A 86 10.77 -12.64 -16.09
C GLU A 86 10.48 -11.13 -16.08
N GLY A 87 11.25 -10.33 -15.33
CA GLY A 87 11.15 -8.88 -15.33
C GLY A 87 11.32 -8.20 -13.98
N ARG A 88 11.00 -6.91 -13.93
CA ARG A 88 11.09 -6.06 -12.74
C ARG A 88 10.05 -6.44 -11.70
N GLU A 89 10.44 -6.49 -10.43
CA GLU A 89 9.56 -6.85 -9.33
C GLU A 89 8.65 -5.67 -8.95
N THR A 90 7.54 -5.54 -9.68
CA THR A 90 6.50 -4.54 -9.46
C THR A 90 5.22 -5.20 -8.96
N VAL A 91 4.31 -4.41 -8.37
CA VAL A 91 2.97 -4.89 -7.99
C VAL A 91 2.26 -5.52 -9.20
N SER A 92 2.30 -4.85 -10.36
CA SER A 92 1.74 -5.39 -11.60
C SER A 92 2.37 -6.73 -11.99
N HIS A 93 3.69 -6.87 -11.91
CA HIS A 93 4.36 -8.14 -12.19
C HIS A 93 3.85 -9.25 -11.25
N ILE A 94 3.80 -8.99 -9.94
CA ILE A 94 3.34 -9.96 -8.93
C ILE A 94 1.92 -10.47 -9.23
N PHE A 95 0.98 -9.58 -9.54
CA PHE A 95 -0.41 -9.96 -9.75
C PHE A 95 -0.72 -10.49 -11.16
N LEU A 96 -0.01 -10.01 -12.19
CA LEU A 96 -0.38 -10.27 -13.58
C LEU A 96 0.48 -11.34 -14.25
N SER A 97 1.79 -11.37 -13.98
CA SER A 97 2.75 -12.14 -14.81
C SER A 97 3.76 -12.99 -14.05
N CYS A 98 3.88 -12.86 -12.71
CA CYS A 98 4.90 -13.59 -11.96
C CYS A 98 4.63 -15.12 -11.95
N PRO A 99 5.50 -15.94 -12.56
CA PRO A 99 5.25 -17.38 -12.67
C PRO A 99 5.33 -18.09 -11.31
N LEU A 100 6.16 -17.59 -10.38
CA LEU A 100 6.34 -18.16 -9.03
C LEU A 100 5.05 -18.15 -8.19
N ILE A 101 4.09 -17.31 -8.53
CA ILE A 101 2.89 -17.05 -7.73
C ILE A 101 1.63 -17.15 -8.60
N ARG A 102 1.79 -17.58 -9.86
CA ARG A 102 0.74 -17.62 -10.87
C ARG A 102 -0.43 -18.49 -10.44
N ILE A 103 -0.14 -19.67 -9.88
CA ILE A 103 -1.15 -20.63 -9.42
C ILE A 103 -1.92 -20.03 -8.25
N ALA A 104 -1.22 -19.46 -7.27
CA ALA A 104 -1.88 -18.83 -6.14
C ALA A 104 -2.77 -17.65 -6.59
N SER A 105 -2.38 -16.87 -7.61
CA SER A 105 -3.19 -15.73 -8.08
C SER A 105 -4.45 -16.14 -8.85
N GLU A 106 -4.63 -17.43 -9.19
CA GLU A 106 -5.89 -17.97 -9.73
C GLU A 106 -7.03 -17.92 -8.71
N GLN A 107 -6.71 -17.88 -7.41
CA GLN A 107 -7.70 -17.75 -6.32
C GLN A 107 -8.36 -16.36 -6.27
N LEU A 108 -7.76 -15.35 -6.90
CA LEU A 108 -8.32 -14.00 -6.95
C LEU A 108 -9.47 -13.94 -7.96
N THR A 109 -10.65 -13.54 -7.52
CA THR A 109 -11.85 -13.42 -8.36
C THR A 109 -12.43 -11.99 -8.37
N PRO A 110 -12.57 -11.35 -9.55
CA PRO A 110 -11.96 -11.76 -10.83
C PRO A 110 -10.44 -11.63 -10.78
N ARG A 111 -9.74 -12.54 -11.47
CA ARG A 111 -8.29 -12.45 -11.63
C ARG A 111 -7.98 -11.20 -12.47
N PRO A 112 -7.09 -10.30 -12.02
CA PRO A 112 -6.71 -9.15 -12.82
C PRO A 112 -5.96 -9.63 -14.07
N ARG A 113 -6.35 -9.16 -15.26
CA ARG A 113 -5.67 -9.49 -16.53
C ARG A 113 -4.84 -8.32 -17.02
N THR A 114 -5.23 -7.10 -16.65
CA THR A 114 -4.54 -5.86 -17.00
C THR A 114 -4.17 -5.06 -15.75
N VAL A 115 -3.31 -4.06 -15.93
CA VAL A 115 -2.98 -3.09 -14.88
C VAL A 115 -4.23 -2.31 -14.45
N LEU A 116 -5.16 -2.04 -15.38
CA LEU A 116 -6.42 -1.38 -15.08
C LEU A 116 -7.31 -2.25 -14.18
N ASP A 117 -7.45 -3.54 -14.48
CA ASP A 117 -8.23 -4.48 -13.65
C ASP A 117 -7.68 -4.57 -12.23
N LEU A 118 -6.36 -4.57 -12.10
CA LEU A 118 -5.67 -4.57 -10.82
C LEU A 118 -5.96 -3.27 -10.05
N ALA A 119 -5.82 -2.12 -10.70
CA ALA A 119 -6.12 -0.82 -10.09
C ALA A 119 -7.59 -0.72 -9.64
N ILE A 120 -8.53 -1.19 -10.47
CA ILE A 120 -9.95 -1.27 -10.13
C ILE A 120 -10.16 -2.17 -8.92
N SER A 121 -9.53 -3.35 -8.88
CA SER A 121 -9.70 -4.31 -7.79
C SER A 121 -9.16 -3.80 -6.46
N LEU A 122 -7.98 -3.16 -6.46
CA LEU A 122 -7.41 -2.49 -5.29
C LEU A 122 -8.19 -1.22 -4.88
N GLY A 123 -8.92 -0.62 -5.81
CA GLY A 123 -9.83 0.52 -5.54
C GLY A 123 -11.25 0.11 -5.15
N HIS A 124 -11.58 -1.18 -5.11
CA HIS A 124 -12.94 -1.65 -4.90
C HIS A 124 -13.16 -2.16 -3.47
N ARG A 125 -14.17 -1.64 -2.78
CA ARG A 125 -14.45 -1.93 -1.36
C ARG A 125 -14.52 -3.44 -1.02
N MET A 126 -15.14 -4.24 -1.88
CA MET A 126 -15.32 -5.67 -1.63
C MET A 126 -14.10 -6.52 -2.03
N ARG A 127 -13.21 -6.00 -2.88
CA ARG A 127 -12.12 -6.80 -3.49
C ARG A 127 -10.76 -6.46 -2.90
N ALA A 128 -10.55 -5.21 -2.50
CA ALA A 128 -9.26 -4.73 -2.01
C ALA A 128 -8.70 -5.59 -0.87
N GLY A 129 -9.54 -5.96 0.11
CA GLY A 129 -9.13 -6.82 1.22
C GLY A 129 -8.64 -8.19 0.79
N ALA A 130 -9.34 -8.85 -0.13
CA ALA A 130 -8.94 -10.16 -0.64
C ALA A 130 -7.57 -10.09 -1.35
N PHE A 131 -7.35 -9.05 -2.17
CA PHE A 131 -6.08 -8.85 -2.87
C PHE A 131 -4.92 -8.56 -1.90
N VAL A 132 -5.16 -7.74 -0.88
CA VAL A 132 -4.16 -7.42 0.15
C VAL A 132 -3.78 -8.65 0.95
N ARG A 133 -4.77 -9.40 1.47
CA ARG A 133 -4.53 -10.62 2.25
C ARG A 133 -3.81 -11.68 1.43
N TRP A 134 -4.23 -11.84 0.17
CA TRP A 134 -3.57 -12.73 -0.77
C TRP A 134 -2.10 -12.34 -0.94
N PHE A 135 -1.82 -11.04 -1.17
CA PHE A 135 -0.47 -10.54 -1.33
C PHE A 135 0.39 -10.77 -0.07
N LEU A 136 -0.10 -10.40 1.12
CA LEU A 136 0.66 -10.59 2.36
C LEU A 136 0.93 -12.07 2.67
N THR A 137 0.06 -12.96 2.22
CA THR A 137 0.23 -14.42 2.40
C THR A 137 1.27 -15.00 1.45
N HIS A 138 1.24 -14.64 0.18
CA HIS A 138 2.08 -15.27 -0.86
C HIS A 138 3.35 -14.48 -1.20
N ARG A 139 3.39 -13.20 -0.81
CA ARG A 139 4.56 -12.32 -0.84
C ARG A 139 4.75 -11.61 0.50
N PRO A 140 5.20 -12.33 1.54
CA PRO A 140 5.52 -11.72 2.82
C PRO A 140 6.63 -10.69 2.64
N ILE A 141 6.32 -9.43 2.91
CA ILE A 141 7.34 -8.38 3.00
C ILE A 141 7.78 -8.30 4.45
N PRO A 142 9.09 -8.26 4.76
CA PRO A 142 9.59 -8.34 6.14
C PRO A 142 8.86 -7.44 7.14
N HIS A 143 8.57 -6.18 6.78
CA HIS A 143 7.92 -5.22 7.68
C HIS A 143 6.42 -5.48 7.96
N PHE A 144 5.76 -6.38 7.22
CA PHE A 144 4.38 -6.80 7.50
C PHE A 144 4.28 -8.16 8.20
N VAL A 145 5.38 -8.93 8.31
CA VAL A 145 5.34 -10.30 8.85
C VAL A 145 4.79 -10.33 10.28
N LEU A 146 5.35 -9.52 11.18
CA LEU A 146 4.91 -9.44 12.57
C LEU A 146 3.45 -8.98 12.69
N ALA A 147 3.05 -7.97 11.90
CA ALA A 147 1.68 -7.48 11.95
C ALA A 147 0.68 -8.54 11.46
N THR A 148 1.08 -9.36 10.49
CA THR A 148 0.27 -10.47 9.97
C THR A 148 0.17 -11.62 10.98
N SER A 149 1.23 -11.92 11.74
CA SER A 149 1.19 -12.95 12.79
C SER A 149 0.29 -12.53 13.95
N LEU A 150 0.43 -11.31 14.46
CA LEU A 150 -0.41 -10.76 15.52
C LEU A 150 -1.89 -10.78 15.13
N ALA A 151 -2.21 -10.44 13.88
CA ALA A 151 -3.58 -10.48 13.39
C ALA A 151 -4.16 -11.91 13.36
N ARG A 152 -3.34 -12.92 13.03
CA ARG A 152 -3.76 -14.33 13.07
C ARG A 152 -3.94 -14.81 14.50
N GLU A 153 -3.03 -14.46 15.40
CA GLU A 153 -3.14 -14.78 16.83
C GLU A 153 -4.41 -14.17 17.43
N TRP A 154 -4.75 -12.93 17.09
CA TRP A 154 -5.99 -12.28 17.55
C TRP A 154 -7.25 -12.93 16.99
N LEU A 155 -7.19 -13.49 15.78
CA LEU A 155 -8.32 -14.20 15.17
C LEU A 155 -8.47 -15.63 15.71
N ASN A 156 -7.37 -16.25 16.14
CA ASN A 156 -7.33 -17.63 16.64
C ASN A 156 -7.36 -17.71 18.18
N GLY A 157 -7.26 -16.58 18.89
CA GLY A 157 -7.27 -16.47 20.34
C GLY A 157 -8.68 -16.41 20.93
N ASP A 158 -8.84 -17.11 22.05
CA ASP A 158 -9.98 -17.28 22.96
C ASP A 158 -10.97 -16.08 23.09
N PRO A 159 -12.29 -16.32 23.32
CA PRO A 159 -13.31 -15.27 23.44
C PRO A 159 -13.22 -14.43 24.72
N ASP A 160 -12.21 -14.64 25.57
CA ASP A 160 -12.00 -13.90 26.82
C ASP A 160 -10.83 -12.89 26.75
N THR A 161 -10.77 -12.13 25.68
CA THR A 161 -10.14 -10.80 25.74
C THR A 161 -11.19 -9.76 25.40
N THR A 162 -11.86 -9.29 26.44
CA THR A 162 -12.59 -8.01 26.46
C THR A 162 -11.61 -6.85 26.24
N ARG A 163 -11.09 -6.73 25.02
CA ARG A 163 -10.76 -5.44 24.43
C ARG A 163 -11.60 -5.35 23.17
N SER A 164 -12.80 -4.82 23.38
CA SER A 164 -13.71 -4.34 22.36
C SER A 164 -12.92 -3.81 21.18
N ARG A 165 -13.17 -4.36 19.99
CA ARG A 165 -12.83 -3.70 18.73
C ARG A 165 -13.21 -2.22 18.91
N PRO A 166 -12.27 -1.25 18.92
CA PRO A 166 -12.67 0.13 19.08
C PRO A 166 -13.66 0.41 17.97
N ALA A 167 -14.89 0.73 18.35
CA ALA A 167 -15.90 1.13 17.41
C ALA A 167 -15.26 2.23 16.55
N HIS A 168 -15.27 2.05 15.24
CA HIS A 168 -14.93 3.15 14.36
C HIS A 168 -15.85 4.31 14.76
N PRO A 169 -15.31 5.48 15.14
CA PRO A 169 -16.18 6.62 15.41
C PRO A 169 -16.97 6.86 14.13
N THR A 170 -18.28 6.70 14.23
CA THR A 170 -19.20 7.20 13.21
C THR A 170 -18.98 8.71 13.17
N CYS A 171 -18.43 9.20 12.08
CA CYS A 171 -18.43 10.64 11.79
C CYS A 171 -19.89 11.09 11.67
N GLU A 172 -20.41 11.68 12.75
CA GLU A 172 -21.47 12.69 12.68
C GLU A 172 -20.88 14.03 12.25
#